data_AF-A0A963V9Y8-F1
#
_entry.id   AF-A0A963V9Y8-F1
#
_cell.length_a   1.000
_cell.length_b   1.000
_cell.length_c   1.000
_cell.angle_alpha   90.00
_cell.angle_beta   90.00
_cell.angle_gamma   90.00
#
_symmetry.space_group_name_H-M   'P 1'
#
loop_
_entity.id
_entity.type
_entity.pdbx_description
1 polymer ?
#
loop_
_entity_poly.entity_id
_entity_poly.type
_entity_poly.pdbx_seq_one_letter_code
_entity_poly.pdbx_strand_id
1 'polypeptide(L)'
;CQSLDPWLDQVALPLVVHSFGGGRPGPALAGLDGAVSCHYRLLPLLYAREDDRAVAAVETALAPNWIKKAVKDYEPVRKMVYQGKGAVVRAMFDRANLPPREQAIRNKIKQAKLWLR
;
A
#
# COMPACT_ATOMS: atom_id res chain seq x y z
N CYS A 1 -9.05 31.04 20.33
CA CYS A 1 -9.13 30.78 18.88
C CYS A 1 -7.82 30.13 18.45
N GLN A 2 -7.86 29.02 17.71
CA GLN A 2 -6.66 28.45 17.06
C GLN A 2 -6.41 29.28 15.79
N SER A 3 -5.19 29.83 15.63
CA SER A 3 -4.77 30.45 14.37
C SER A 3 -4.70 29.38 13.30
N LEU A 4 -5.30 29.64 12.15
CA LEU A 4 -5.17 28.83 10.95
C LEU A 4 -4.24 29.58 10.01
N ASP A 5 -3.01 29.09 9.87
CA ASP A 5 -2.04 29.54 8.86
C ASP A 5 -1.97 28.47 7.77
N PRO A 6 -2.99 28.38 6.90
CA PRO A 6 -3.01 27.39 5.86
C PRO A 6 -1.88 27.62 4.87
N TRP A 7 -1.35 26.54 4.32
CA TRP A 7 -0.39 26.63 3.22
C TRP A 7 -1.07 27.18 1.96
N LEU A 8 -0.30 27.79 1.06
CA LEU A 8 -0.82 28.41 -0.17
C LEU A 8 -1.64 27.42 -1.01
N ASP A 9 -1.22 26.17 -1.08
CA ASP A 9 -1.93 25.09 -1.75
C ASP A 9 -3.26 24.75 -1.06
N GLN A 10 -3.34 24.82 0.28
CA GLN A 10 -4.60 24.60 0.99
C GLN A 10 -5.66 25.66 0.67
N VAL A 11 -5.25 26.89 0.34
CA VAL A 11 -6.15 27.99 -0.06
C VAL A 11 -6.44 27.97 -1.56
N ALA A 12 -5.41 27.78 -2.39
CA ALA A 12 -5.52 27.89 -3.84
C ALA A 12 -6.04 26.61 -4.50
N LEU A 13 -5.67 25.42 -4.02
CA LEU A 13 -6.00 24.15 -4.67
C LEU A 13 -7.51 23.94 -4.83
N PRO A 14 -8.37 24.21 -3.82
CA PRO A 14 -9.81 24.10 -4.00
C PRO A 14 -10.35 25.02 -5.11
N LEU A 15 -9.83 26.26 -5.20
CA LEU A 15 -10.22 27.23 -6.22
C LEU A 15 -9.76 26.82 -7.62
N VAL A 16 -8.54 26.28 -7.73
CA VAL A 16 -7.99 25.76 -8.98
C VAL A 16 -8.77 24.53 -9.44
N VAL A 17 -9.02 23.57 -8.55
CA VAL A 17 -9.84 22.38 -8.88
C VAL A 17 -11.24 22.80 -9.33
N HIS A 18 -11.84 23.78 -8.67
CA HIS A 18 -13.14 24.33 -9.05
C HIS A 18 -13.10 25.03 -10.42
N SER A 19 -12.06 25.80 -10.75
CA SER A 19 -11.95 26.47 -12.04
C SER A 19 -11.79 25.49 -13.22
N PHE A 20 -11.29 24.28 -12.95
CA PHE A 20 -11.28 23.16 -13.91
C PHE A 20 -12.58 22.33 -13.92
N GLY A 21 -13.66 22.82 -13.30
CA GLY A 21 -14.98 22.17 -13.28
C GLY A 21 -15.20 21.20 -12.12
N GLY A 22 -14.15 20.91 -11.33
CA GLY A 22 -14.21 20.02 -10.17
C GLY A 22 -14.66 18.57 -10.49
N GLY A 23 -14.59 17.70 -9.49
CA GLY A 23 -15.10 16.34 -9.58
C GLY A 23 -14.04 15.26 -9.78
N ARG A 24 -14.52 14.02 -9.98
CA ARG A 24 -13.65 12.85 -10.11
C ARG A 24 -12.89 12.91 -11.44
N PRO A 25 -11.64 12.44 -11.50
CA PRO A 25 -10.92 12.31 -12.77
C PRO A 25 -11.75 11.59 -13.83
N GLY A 26 -11.60 12.01 -15.09
CA GLY A 26 -12.35 11.43 -16.21
C GLY A 26 -12.06 9.94 -16.43
N PRO A 27 -12.78 9.26 -17.33
CA PRO A 27 -12.71 7.80 -17.51
C PRO A 27 -11.29 7.23 -17.70
N ALA A 28 -10.39 8.00 -18.32
CA ALA A 28 -8.98 7.64 -18.50
C ALA A 28 -8.23 7.39 -17.17
N LEU A 29 -8.69 7.98 -16.07
CA LEU A 29 -8.08 7.91 -14.74
C LEU A 29 -8.95 7.16 -13.72
N ALA A 30 -10.12 6.64 -14.13
CA ALA A 30 -11.02 5.89 -13.25
C ALA A 30 -10.36 4.63 -12.64
N GLY A 31 -9.34 4.09 -13.31
CA GLY A 31 -8.58 2.93 -12.82
C GLY A 31 -7.65 3.23 -11.65
N LEU A 32 -7.35 4.50 -11.34
CA LEU A 32 -6.43 4.84 -10.25
C LEU A 32 -6.93 4.36 -8.88
N ASP A 33 -8.24 4.38 -8.63
CA ASP A 33 -8.81 3.91 -7.36
C ASP A 33 -8.97 2.38 -7.28
N GLY A 34 -8.37 1.61 -8.20
CA GLY A 34 -8.41 0.15 -8.12
C GLY A 34 -7.50 -0.56 -9.12
N ALA A 35 -7.89 -0.62 -10.38
CA ALA A 35 -7.20 -1.46 -11.37
C ALA A 35 -5.78 -0.98 -11.73
N VAL A 36 -5.36 0.25 -11.42
CA VAL A 36 -4.05 0.76 -11.84
C VAL A 36 -3.12 1.01 -10.67
N SER A 37 -3.66 1.42 -9.52
CA SER A 37 -2.87 1.69 -8.32
C SER A 37 -3.27 0.81 -7.15
N CYS A 38 -2.34 0.58 -6.23
CA CYS A 38 -2.59 -0.14 -4.99
C CYS A 38 -2.08 0.71 -3.82
N HIS A 39 -3.01 1.17 -2.98
CA HIS A 39 -2.67 1.85 -1.74
C HIS A 39 -2.50 0.84 -0.62
N TYR A 40 -1.28 0.75 -0.08
CA TYR A 40 -0.98 -0.14 1.04
C TYR A 40 -0.37 0.62 2.21
N ARG A 41 -0.68 0.16 3.42
CA ARG A 41 -0.19 0.77 4.67
C ARG A 41 1.06 0.08 5.21
N LEU A 42 1.10 -1.26 5.11
CA LEU A 42 2.16 -2.11 5.66
C LEU A 42 2.39 -3.28 4.72
N LEU A 43 3.66 -3.65 4.50
CA LEU A 43 3.98 -4.79 3.62
C LEU A 43 3.29 -6.10 4.04
N PRO A 44 3.24 -6.48 5.34
CA PRO A 44 2.49 -7.69 5.72
C PRO A 44 1.00 -7.64 5.33
N LEU A 45 0.36 -6.48 5.38
CA LEU A 45 -1.03 -6.34 4.93
C LEU A 45 -1.13 -6.46 3.40
N LEU A 46 -0.19 -5.88 2.67
CA LEU A 46 -0.12 -6.01 1.21
C LEU A 46 -0.07 -7.50 0.80
N TYR A 47 0.83 -8.28 1.39
CA TYR A 47 0.95 -9.70 1.08
C TYR A 47 -0.29 -10.52 1.48
N ALA A 48 -0.98 -10.11 2.55
CA ALA A 48 -2.16 -10.84 3.05
C ALA A 48 -3.43 -10.64 2.22
N ARG A 49 -3.68 -9.41 1.74
CA ARG A 49 -5.00 -9.04 1.19
C ARG A 49 -5.00 -8.62 -0.28
N GLU A 50 -3.88 -8.11 -0.79
CA GLU A 50 -3.85 -7.52 -2.13
C GLU A 50 -3.71 -8.58 -3.22
N ASP A 51 -4.09 -8.20 -4.44
CA ASP A 51 -4.04 -9.03 -5.63
C ASP A 51 -2.62 -9.53 -5.95
N ASP A 52 -2.51 -10.68 -6.62
CA ASP A 52 -1.22 -11.29 -7.01
C ASP A 52 -0.39 -10.32 -7.87
N ARG A 53 -1.02 -9.50 -8.71
CA ARG A 53 -0.33 -8.49 -9.52
C ARG A 53 0.35 -7.41 -8.69
N ALA A 54 -0.24 -7.02 -7.55
CA ALA A 54 0.31 -5.96 -6.69
C ALA A 54 1.55 -6.47 -5.97
N VAL A 55 1.51 -7.72 -5.50
CA VAL A 55 2.68 -8.40 -4.93
C VAL A 55 3.77 -8.55 -5.98
N ALA A 56 3.44 -9.04 -7.18
CA ALA A 56 4.39 -9.19 -8.27
C ALA A 56 5.02 -7.85 -8.68
N ALA A 57 4.25 -6.76 -8.71
CA ALA A 57 4.78 -5.43 -8.99
C ALA A 57 5.82 -4.98 -7.94
N VAL A 58 5.55 -5.21 -6.65
CA VAL A 58 6.51 -4.90 -5.57
C VAL A 58 7.76 -5.75 -5.69
N GLU A 59 7.62 -7.07 -5.87
CA GLU A 59 8.76 -7.98 -5.96
C GLU A 59 9.62 -7.67 -7.20
N THR A 60 8.99 -7.38 -8.34
CA THR A 60 9.68 -7.00 -9.59
C THR A 60 10.39 -5.67 -9.44
N ALA A 61 9.72 -4.65 -8.88
CA ALA A 61 10.32 -3.34 -8.68
C ALA A 61 11.53 -3.39 -7.72
N LEU A 62 11.53 -4.32 -6.77
CA LEU A 62 12.60 -4.49 -5.79
C LEU A 62 13.69 -5.51 -6.22
N ALA A 63 13.50 -6.20 -7.34
CA ALA A 63 14.44 -7.21 -7.82
C ALA A 63 15.85 -6.66 -8.19
N PRO A 64 15.99 -5.46 -8.82
CA PRO A 64 17.31 -4.95 -9.19
C PRO A 64 18.23 -4.74 -7.99
N ASN A 65 19.48 -5.21 -8.10
CA ASN A 65 20.42 -5.20 -6.97
C ASN A 65 20.71 -3.79 -6.42
N TRP A 66 20.69 -2.76 -7.27
CA TRP A 66 20.91 -1.38 -6.84
C TRP A 66 19.75 -0.88 -5.95
N ILE A 67 18.51 -1.27 -6.24
CA ILE A 67 17.34 -0.98 -5.40
C ILE A 67 17.46 -1.77 -4.10
N LYS A 68 17.77 -3.07 -4.19
CA LYS A 68 18.00 -3.90 -3.00
C LYS A 68 19.02 -3.30 -2.05
N LYS A 69 20.14 -2.79 -2.56
CA LYS A 69 21.15 -2.11 -1.74
C LYS A 69 20.58 -0.88 -1.01
N ALA A 70 19.69 -0.12 -1.66
CA ALA A 70 19.08 1.07 -1.08
C ALA A 70 18.00 0.76 -0.02
N VAL A 71 17.22 -0.32 -0.18
CA VAL A 71 16.04 -0.56 0.66
C VAL A 71 16.18 -1.70 1.68
N LYS A 72 17.25 -2.51 1.60
CA LYS A 72 17.42 -3.70 2.46
C LYS A 72 17.54 -3.40 3.95
N ASP A 73 17.87 -2.17 4.34
CA ASP A 73 18.01 -1.81 5.75
C ASP A 73 16.64 -1.59 6.41
N TYR A 74 15.61 -1.32 5.61
CA TYR A 74 14.23 -1.32 6.10
C TYR A 74 13.76 -2.77 6.33
N GLU A 75 13.59 -3.13 7.59
CA GLU A 75 13.31 -4.50 8.03
C GLU A 75 12.10 -5.15 7.33
N PRO A 76 10.95 -4.48 7.16
CA PRO A 76 9.80 -5.03 6.47
C PRO A 76 10.12 -5.45 5.03
N VAL A 77 10.84 -4.62 4.26
CA VAL A 77 11.26 -4.99 2.89
C VAL A 77 12.19 -6.19 2.93
N ARG A 78 13.20 -6.17 3.81
CA ARG A 78 14.17 -7.26 3.93
C ARG A 78 13.51 -8.60 4.23
N LYS A 79 12.62 -8.64 5.22
CA LYS A 79 11.96 -9.87 5.65
C LYS A 79 10.88 -10.31 4.67
N MET A 80 9.99 -9.40 4.27
CA MET A 80 8.84 -9.75 3.44
C MET A 80 9.26 -10.14 2.02
N VAL A 81 10.13 -9.34 1.39
CA VAL A 81 10.49 -9.49 -0.01
C VAL A 81 11.72 -10.41 -0.15
N TYR A 82 12.86 -10.04 0.43
CA TYR A 82 14.12 -10.75 0.16
C TYR A 82 14.30 -12.06 0.93
N GLN A 83 13.65 -12.23 2.08
CA GLN A 83 13.73 -13.46 2.90
C GLN A 83 12.47 -14.33 2.79
N GLY A 84 11.57 -14.01 1.84
CA GLY A 84 10.39 -14.83 1.53
C GLY A 84 9.30 -14.88 2.61
N LYS A 85 9.37 -14.04 3.66
CA LYS A 85 8.32 -14.02 4.70
C LYS A 85 6.99 -13.48 4.18
N GLY A 86 7.00 -12.69 3.11
CA GLY A 86 5.80 -12.21 2.44
C GLY A 86 4.99 -13.36 1.84
N ALA A 87 5.65 -14.32 1.18
CA ALA A 87 5.01 -15.53 0.67
C ALA A 87 4.40 -16.37 1.80
N VAL A 88 5.07 -16.45 2.95
CA VAL A 88 4.52 -17.10 4.16
C VAL A 88 3.25 -16.41 4.61
N VAL A 89 3.23 -15.07 4.73
CA VAL A 89 2.01 -14.32 5.06
C VAL A 89 0.92 -14.58 4.02
N ARG A 90 1.26 -14.55 2.73
CA ARG A 90 0.30 -14.76 1.64
C ARG A 90 -0.37 -16.13 1.71
N ALA A 91 0.38 -17.18 2.05
CA ALA A 91 -0.16 -18.52 2.24
C ALA A 91 -1.09 -18.67 3.46
N MET A 92 -1.06 -17.72 4.42
CA MET A 92 -1.96 -17.76 5.59
C MET A 92 -3.41 -17.37 5.27
N PHE A 93 -3.67 -16.79 4.09
CA PHE A 93 -4.96 -16.22 3.75
C PHE A 93 -5.48 -16.69 2.39
N ASP A 94 -6.75 -17.09 2.39
CA ASP A 94 -7.52 -17.21 1.16
C ASP A 94 -8.04 -15.81 0.78
N ARG A 95 -7.62 -15.30 -0.38
CA ARG A 95 -7.99 -13.96 -0.84
C ARG A 95 -9.43 -13.88 -1.33
N ALA A 96 -10.01 -15.01 -1.74
CA ALA A 96 -11.44 -15.09 -2.10
C ALA A 96 -12.35 -15.11 -0.86
N ASN A 97 -11.78 -15.38 0.33
CA ASN A 97 -12.51 -15.48 1.59
C ASN A 97 -11.73 -14.83 2.75
N LEU A 98 -11.39 -13.55 2.59
CA LEU A 98 -10.69 -12.80 3.62
C LEU A 98 -11.60 -12.54 4.84
N PRO A 99 -11.02 -12.49 6.06
CA PRO A 99 -11.76 -12.01 7.21
C PRO A 99 -12.31 -10.60 6.96
N PRO A 100 -13.59 -10.33 7.29
CA PRO A 100 -14.24 -9.05 6.98
C PRO A 100 -13.64 -7.86 7.74
N ARG A 101 -12.93 -8.12 8.84
CA ARG A 101 -12.26 -7.09 9.65
C ARG A 101 -10.76 -7.21 9.50
N GLU A 102 -10.10 -6.12 9.12
CA GLU A 102 -8.63 -6.05 9.03
C GLU A 102 -7.97 -6.46 10.36
N GLN A 103 -8.60 -6.16 11.50
CA GLN A 103 -8.09 -6.55 12.82
C GLN A 103 -7.83 -8.06 12.94
N ALA A 104 -8.66 -8.91 12.34
CA ALA A 104 -8.46 -10.36 12.36
C ALA A 104 -7.23 -10.76 11.54
N ILE A 105 -7.04 -10.15 10.36
CA ILE A 105 -5.84 -10.33 9.52
C ILE A 105 -4.59 -9.92 10.32
N ARG A 106 -4.61 -8.73 10.93
CA ARG A 106 -3.50 -8.21 11.75
C ARG A 106 -3.16 -9.13 12.91
N ASN A 107 -4.16 -9.61 13.64
CA ASN A 107 -3.96 -10.50 14.78
C ASN A 107 -3.31 -11.82 14.35
N LYS A 108 -3.77 -12.42 13.24
CA LYS A 108 -3.19 -13.66 12.70
C LYS A 108 -1.72 -13.46 12.28
N ILE A 109 -1.40 -12.34 11.61
CA ILE A 109 -0.01 -12.00 11.24
C ILE A 109 0.87 -11.76 12.48
N LYS A 110 0.35 -11.08 13.51
CA LYS A 110 1.04 -10.86 14.79
C LYS A 110 1.34 -12.18 15.50
N GLN A 111 0.38 -13.11 15.55
CA GLN A 111 0.56 -14.43 16.14
C GLN A 111 1.68 -15.22 15.44
N ALA A 112 1.81 -15.06 14.12
CA ALA A 112 2.92 -15.64 13.34
C ALA A 112 4.25 -14.90 13.49
N LYS A 113 4.33 -13.83 14.30
CA LYS A 113 5.52 -12.97 14.46
C LYS A 113 5.99 -12.31 13.16
N LEU A 114 5.08 -12.08 12.21
CA LEU A 114 5.35 -11.47 10.91
C LEU A 114 4.82 -10.03 10.80
N TRP A 115 4.40 -9.45 11.93
CA TRP A 115 3.90 -8.08 11.98
C TRP A 115 5.06 -7.09 12.10
N LEU A 116 5.51 -6.58 10.95
CA LEU A 116 6.60 -5.62 10.84
C LEU A 116 6.06 -4.23 10.48
N ARG A 117 6.63 -3.19 11.06
CA ARG A 117 6.28 -1.77 10.83
C ARG A 117 7.50 -1.00 10.36
#